data_AF-A0A2D4T750-F1
#
_entry.id   AF-A0A2D4T750-F1
#
_cell.length_a   1.000
_cell.length_b   1.000
_cell.length_c   1.000
_cell.angle_alpha   90.00
_cell.angle_beta   90.00
_cell.angle_gamma   90.00
#
_symmetry.space_group_name_H-M   'P 1'
#
loop_
_entity.id
_entity.type
_entity.pdbx_description
1 polymer ?
#
loop_
_entity_poly.entity_id
_entity_poly.type
_entity_poly.pdbx_seq_one_letter_code
_entity_poly.pdbx_strand_id
1 'polypeptide(L)'
;MVFEPTLYAIYDTDGSVLGELRYVRDKCIGKAECALCDLTHGWNPLGRSAWRQRTGVSASVIWLHRDELPQHALLHLSGQLPCIAVDRDGDFDILISREALQGCEGDFTVFEHLLEQKVRALTSPIAAAAETGISD
;
A
#
# COMPACT_ATOMS: atom_id res chain seq x y z
N MET A 1 5.38 -4.12 -26.20
CA MET A 1 4.33 -3.46 -25.41
C MET A 1 5.05 -2.98 -24.15
N VAL A 2 5.08 -1.68 -23.89
CA VAL A 2 5.67 -1.16 -22.65
C VAL A 2 4.52 -1.14 -21.66
N PHE A 3 4.59 -1.99 -20.64
CA PHE A 3 3.59 -2.02 -19.58
C PHE A 3 4.05 -1.05 -18.48
N GLU A 4 3.19 -0.10 -18.16
CA GLU A 4 3.44 0.83 -17.06
C GLU A 4 3.07 0.13 -15.75
N PRO A 5 3.96 0.15 -14.73
CA PRO A 5 3.67 -0.47 -13.45
C PRO A 5 2.47 0.20 -12.77
N THR A 6 1.51 -0.59 -12.30
CA THR A 6 0.33 -0.08 -11.58
C THR A 6 0.51 -0.26 -10.07
N LEU A 7 0.14 0.74 -9.28
CA LEU A 7 0.28 0.71 -7.83
C LEU A 7 -1.06 0.40 -7.16
N TYR A 8 -1.05 -0.55 -6.23
CA TYR A 8 -2.22 -0.98 -5.47
C TYR A 8 -2.00 -0.80 -3.98
N ALA A 9 -2.93 -0.15 -3.29
CA ALA A 9 -3.04 -0.17 -1.83
C ALA A 9 -4.08 -1.21 -1.43
N ILE A 10 -3.64 -2.28 -0.76
CA ILE A 10 -4.49 -3.44 -0.49
C ILE A 10 -4.78 -3.52 1.01
N TYR A 11 -6.04 -3.39 1.40
CA TYR A 11 -6.49 -3.55 2.77
C TYR A 11 -6.52 -5.02 3.20
N ASP A 12 -6.21 -5.30 4.47
CA ASP A 12 -6.45 -6.64 5.08
C ASP A 12 -7.89 -6.77 5.62
N THR A 13 -8.87 -6.49 4.77
CA THR A 13 -10.29 -6.74 5.06
C THR A 13 -11.02 -6.98 3.76
N ASP A 14 -12.16 -7.66 3.85
CA ASP A 14 -13.08 -7.89 2.74
C ASP A 14 -13.97 -6.65 2.53
N GLY A 15 -14.29 -6.30 1.27
CA GLY A 15 -15.04 -5.09 0.92
C GLY A 15 -16.49 -5.06 1.41
N SER A 16 -17.03 -6.20 1.84
CA SER A 16 -18.36 -6.30 2.43
C SER A 16 -18.48 -5.68 3.84
N VAL A 17 -17.36 -5.25 4.45
CA VAL A 17 -17.34 -4.61 5.79
C VAL A 17 -17.48 -3.06 5.69
N LEU A 18 -17.88 -2.55 4.53
CA LEU A 18 -18.07 -1.12 4.21
C LEU A 18 -19.36 -0.52 4.80
N GLY A 19 -19.59 -0.72 6.09
CA GLY A 19 -20.70 -0.10 6.84
C GLY A 19 -20.22 0.46 8.17
N GLU A 20 -19.49 1.58 8.14
CA GLU A 20 -19.22 2.56 9.24
C GLU A 20 -18.79 2.09 10.65
N LEU A 21 -18.75 0.81 11.03
CA LEU A 21 -18.85 0.41 12.44
C LEU A 21 -17.73 -0.46 13.04
N ARG A 22 -16.51 -0.46 12.48
CA ARG A 22 -15.40 -1.24 13.12
C ARG A 22 -14.15 -0.46 13.52
N TYR A 23 -13.98 0.79 13.08
CA TYR A 23 -12.88 1.60 13.58
C TYR A 23 -12.95 1.84 15.10
N VAL A 24 -14.15 1.78 15.68
CA VAL A 24 -14.37 2.08 17.11
C VAL A 24 -14.21 0.86 18.04
N ARG A 25 -14.04 -0.37 17.54
CA ARG A 25 -14.02 -1.55 18.43
C ARG A 25 -12.63 -2.15 18.69
N ASP A 26 -11.70 -2.05 17.74
CA ASP A 26 -10.47 -2.84 17.83
C ASP A 26 -9.32 -2.10 18.57
N LYS A 27 -9.46 -0.78 18.82
CA LYS A 27 -8.50 0.02 19.62
C LYS A 27 -8.39 -0.42 21.10
N CYS A 28 -9.29 -1.30 21.56
CA CYS A 28 -9.28 -1.84 22.93
C CYS A 28 -8.94 -3.33 23.01
N ILE A 29 -8.78 -4.04 21.89
CA ILE A 29 -8.66 -5.51 21.89
C ILE A 29 -7.65 -5.97 20.86
N GLY A 30 -6.36 -5.65 21.06
CA GLY A 30 -5.17 -6.42 20.63
C GLY A 30 -5.18 -7.11 19.26
N LYS A 31 -5.95 -6.64 18.28
CA LYS A 31 -6.05 -7.17 16.93
C LYS A 31 -5.36 -6.19 16.00
N ALA A 32 -4.55 -6.73 15.08
CA ALA A 32 -3.72 -5.97 14.17
C ALA A 32 -4.50 -4.80 13.57
N GLU A 33 -4.10 -3.58 13.92
CA GLU A 33 -4.63 -2.36 13.34
C GLU A 33 -4.22 -2.33 11.87
N CYS A 34 -5.20 -2.24 10.97
CA CYS A 34 -4.93 -2.13 9.53
C CYS A 34 -4.43 -0.71 9.26
N ALA A 35 -3.12 -0.55 9.07
CA ALA A 35 -2.49 0.76 8.89
C ALA A 35 -3.07 1.58 7.72
N LEU A 36 -3.54 0.93 6.63
CA LEU A 36 -4.23 1.63 5.54
C LEU A 36 -5.59 2.20 5.98
N CYS A 37 -6.31 1.54 6.89
CA CYS A 37 -7.54 2.09 7.46
C CYS A 37 -7.25 3.33 8.30
N ASP A 38 -6.14 3.36 9.03
CA ASP A 38 -5.72 4.55 9.79
C ASP A 38 -5.40 5.73 8.87
N LEU A 39 -4.79 5.48 7.72
CA LEU A 39 -4.49 6.52 6.73
C LEU A 39 -5.77 7.13 6.12
N THR A 40 -6.81 6.34 5.89
CA THR A 40 -8.03 6.79 5.17
C THR A 40 -9.17 7.20 6.08
N HIS A 41 -9.26 6.63 7.28
CA HIS A 41 -10.33 6.86 8.27
C HIS A 41 -9.83 7.38 9.62
N GLY A 42 -8.51 7.58 9.77
CA GLY A 42 -7.86 8.04 10.99
C GLY A 42 -8.51 9.26 11.65
N TRP A 43 -8.24 9.40 12.96
CA TRP A 43 -8.70 10.53 13.76
C TRP A 43 -7.88 11.80 13.52
N ASN A 44 -6.71 11.72 12.88
CA ASN A 44 -5.88 12.87 12.54
C ASN A 44 -6.59 13.76 11.49
N PRO A 45 -7.08 14.96 11.87
CA PRO A 45 -7.84 15.81 10.96
C PRO A 45 -7.01 16.31 9.77
N LEU A 46 -5.70 16.56 9.99
CA LEU A 46 -4.78 16.96 8.93
C LEU A 46 -4.56 15.81 7.95
N GLY A 47 -4.24 14.62 8.44
CA GLY A 47 -4.08 13.41 7.61
C GLY A 47 -5.33 13.10 6.77
N ARG A 48 -6.53 13.17 7.37
CA ARG A 48 -7.80 12.99 6.65
C ARG A 48 -8.01 14.02 5.55
N SER A 49 -7.65 15.28 5.80
CA SER A 49 -7.75 16.34 4.79
C SER A 49 -6.74 16.13 3.65
N ALA A 50 -5.53 15.66 3.96
CA ALA A 50 -4.49 15.36 2.99
C ALA A 50 -4.90 14.16 2.11
N TRP A 51 -5.39 13.07 2.70
CA TRP A 51 -5.94 11.92 1.96
C TRP A 51 -7.00 12.31 0.92
N ARG A 52 -7.93 13.20 1.32
CA ARG A 52 -9.00 13.70 0.45
C ARG A 52 -8.51 14.63 -0.65
N GLN A 53 -7.42 15.34 -0.41
CA GLN A 53 -6.81 16.31 -1.33
C GLN A 53 -5.55 15.76 -2.00
N ARG A 54 -5.31 14.45 -1.92
CA ARG A 54 -4.10 13.80 -2.41
C ARG A 54 -3.89 14.07 -3.90
N THR A 55 -2.63 14.24 -4.30
CA THR A 55 -2.23 14.52 -5.69
C THR A 55 -0.99 13.73 -6.06
N GLY A 56 -0.58 13.75 -7.33
CA GLY A 56 0.64 13.06 -7.76
C GLY A 56 0.52 11.53 -7.63
N VAL A 57 1.58 10.88 -7.14
CA VAL A 57 1.68 9.41 -7.09
C VAL A 57 0.56 8.80 -6.26
N SER A 58 0.25 9.38 -5.10
CA SER A 58 -0.78 8.89 -4.18
C SER A 58 -2.20 8.94 -4.78
N ALA A 59 -2.45 9.87 -5.72
CA ALA A 59 -3.69 9.95 -6.47
C ALA A 59 -3.84 8.88 -7.56
N SER A 60 -2.72 8.32 -8.05
CA SER A 60 -2.69 7.24 -9.03
C SER A 60 -2.73 5.83 -8.41
N VAL A 61 -2.62 5.71 -7.09
CA VAL A 61 -2.74 4.42 -6.39
C VAL A 61 -4.19 3.94 -6.43
N ILE A 62 -4.40 2.69 -6.85
CA ILE A 62 -5.70 2.01 -6.83
C ILE A 62 -5.88 1.34 -5.47
N TRP A 63 -7.00 1.59 -4.81
CA TRP A 63 -7.27 1.07 -3.47
C TRP A 63 -8.23 -0.12 -3.57
N LEU A 64 -7.79 -1.27 -3.06
CA LEU A 64 -8.51 -2.53 -3.14
C LEU A 64 -8.63 -3.20 -1.77
N HIS A 65 -9.72 -3.91 -1.57
CA HIS A 65 -9.86 -4.91 -0.53
C HIS A 65 -9.20 -6.22 -0.98
N ARG A 66 -8.81 -7.07 -0.02
CA ARG A 66 -8.12 -8.33 -0.36
C ARG A 66 -8.98 -9.29 -1.20
N ASP A 67 -10.30 -9.22 -1.08
CA ASP A 67 -11.27 -10.02 -1.85
C ASP A 67 -11.50 -9.47 -3.27
N GLU A 68 -11.00 -8.27 -3.57
CA GLU A 68 -11.04 -7.67 -4.91
C GLU A 68 -9.79 -8.05 -5.75
N LEU A 69 -8.79 -8.69 -5.12
CA LEU A 69 -7.62 -9.20 -5.82
C LEU A 69 -7.92 -10.46 -6.63
N PRO A 70 -7.25 -10.64 -7.79
CA PRO A 70 -7.17 -11.95 -8.43
C PRO A 70 -6.63 -13.01 -7.46
N GLN A 71 -7.12 -14.25 -7.57
CA GLN A 71 -6.76 -15.33 -6.64
C GLN A 71 -5.25 -15.58 -6.55
N HIS A 72 -4.51 -15.47 -7.65
CA HIS A 72 -3.05 -15.66 -7.66
C HIS A 72 -2.33 -14.57 -6.85
N ALA A 73 -2.75 -13.31 -6.97
CA ALA A 73 -2.20 -12.19 -6.24
C ALA A 73 -2.52 -12.30 -4.74
N LEU A 74 -3.75 -12.69 -4.41
CA LEU A 74 -4.14 -12.92 -3.02
C LEU A 74 -3.30 -14.01 -2.35
N LEU A 75 -3.04 -15.13 -3.04
CA LEU A 75 -2.17 -16.19 -2.50
C LEU A 75 -0.75 -15.70 -2.23
N HIS A 76 -0.20 -14.87 -3.13
CA HIS A 76 1.12 -14.26 -2.97
C HIS A 76 1.19 -13.26 -1.81
N LEU A 77 0.15 -12.43 -1.64
CA LEU A 77 0.15 -11.29 -0.71
C LEU A 77 -0.49 -11.56 0.65
N SER A 78 -1.30 -12.62 0.81
CA SER A 78 -2.17 -12.86 1.98
C SER A 78 -1.49 -12.75 3.36
N GLY A 79 -0.22 -13.18 3.48
CA GLY A 79 0.54 -13.08 4.73
C GLY A 79 1.13 -11.69 5.04
N GLN A 80 0.99 -10.75 4.10
CA GLN A 80 1.75 -9.50 4.06
C GLN A 80 0.84 -8.26 4.00
N LEU A 81 -0.49 -8.45 4.01
CA LEU A 81 -1.48 -7.37 3.99
C LEU A 81 -1.62 -6.67 5.36
N PRO A 82 -1.96 -5.39 5.46
CA PRO A 82 -2.08 -4.47 4.34
C PRO A 82 -0.71 -4.11 3.75
N CYS A 83 -0.67 -3.82 2.46
CA CYS A 83 0.56 -3.43 1.77
C CYS A 83 0.28 -2.47 0.60
N ILE A 84 1.33 -1.80 0.14
CA ILE A 84 1.36 -1.23 -1.21
C ILE A 84 2.09 -2.23 -2.11
N ALA A 85 1.41 -2.70 -3.16
CA ALA A 85 1.97 -3.58 -4.17
C ALA A 85 2.16 -2.84 -5.49
N VAL A 86 3.12 -3.30 -6.28
CA VAL A 86 3.29 -2.92 -7.69
C VAL A 86 2.93 -4.12 -8.55
N ASP A 87 2.07 -3.91 -9.54
CA ASP A 87 1.71 -4.88 -10.57
C ASP A 87 2.52 -4.60 -11.83
N ARG A 88 3.24 -5.62 -12.29
CA ARG A 88 3.99 -5.65 -13.53
C ARG A 88 3.46 -6.78 -14.40
N ASP A 89 2.36 -6.52 -15.10
CA ASP A 89 1.75 -7.47 -16.04
C ASP A 89 1.26 -8.77 -15.37
N GLY A 90 0.61 -8.62 -14.21
CA GLY A 90 0.08 -9.71 -13.38
C GLY A 90 1.06 -10.25 -12.34
N ASP A 91 2.31 -9.78 -12.34
CA ASP A 91 3.28 -10.08 -11.28
C ASP A 91 3.25 -9.00 -10.20
N PHE A 92 2.96 -9.42 -8.96
CA PHE A 92 2.74 -8.51 -7.83
C PHE A 92 3.92 -8.56 -6.87
N ASP A 93 4.62 -7.44 -6.73
CA ASP A 93 5.67 -7.27 -5.72
C ASP A 93 5.25 -6.28 -4.63
N ILE A 94 5.73 -6.48 -3.41
CA ILE A 94 5.49 -5.53 -2.32
C ILE A 94 6.45 -4.36 -2.41
N LEU A 95 5.89 -3.17 -2.56
CA LEU A 95 6.62 -1.91 -2.53
C LEU A 95 6.74 -1.33 -1.12
N ILE A 96 5.66 -1.40 -0.34
CA ILE A 96 5.61 -0.96 1.06
C ILE A 96 4.92 -2.04 1.89
N SER A 97 5.64 -2.59 2.87
CA SER A 97 5.14 -3.64 3.75
C SER A 97 4.20 -3.11 4.84
N ARG A 98 3.50 -4.01 5.50
CA ARG A 98 2.69 -3.74 6.69
C ARG A 98 3.44 -2.95 7.75
N GLU A 99 4.68 -3.33 8.07
CA GLU A 99 5.48 -2.71 9.13
C GLU A 99 5.87 -1.27 8.77
N ALA A 100 6.21 -1.04 7.49
CA ALA A 100 6.52 0.29 7.01
C ALA A 100 5.27 1.21 7.03
N LEU A 101 4.09 0.66 6.70
CA LEU A 101 2.81 1.38 6.82
C LEU A 101 2.47 1.70 8.28
N GLN A 102 2.71 0.77 9.20
CA GLN A 102 2.51 1.01 10.64
C GLN A 102 3.40 2.15 11.14
N GLY A 103 4.64 2.25 10.64
CA GLY A 103 5.56 3.36 10.95
C GLY A 103 5.08 4.73 10.46
N CYS A 104 4.06 4.81 9.60
CA CYS A 104 3.41 6.08 9.25
C CYS A 104 2.44 6.58 10.33
N GLU A 105 2.06 5.74 11.29
CA GLU A 105 1.19 6.08 12.43
C GLU A 105 -0.13 6.77 12.02
N GLY A 106 -0.68 6.42 10.85
CA GLY A 106 -1.89 7.04 10.30
C GLY A 106 -1.72 8.48 9.79
N ASP A 107 -0.49 8.99 9.69
CA ASP A 107 -0.20 10.28 9.05
C ASP A 107 -0.05 10.12 7.54
N PHE A 108 -1.02 10.67 6.80
CA PHE A 108 -1.05 10.58 5.35
C PHE A 108 0.12 11.29 4.66
N THR A 109 0.63 12.38 5.24
CA THR A 109 1.78 13.11 4.68
C THR A 109 3.05 12.28 4.77
N VAL A 110 3.24 11.57 5.90
CA VAL A 110 4.37 10.64 6.08
C VAL A 110 4.28 9.49 5.09
N PHE A 111 3.09 8.92 4.91
CA PHE A 111 2.84 7.90 3.90
C PHE A 111 3.15 8.39 2.48
N GLU A 112 2.69 9.59 2.11
CA GLU A 112 2.92 10.15 0.78
C GLU A 112 4.42 10.30 0.49
N HIS A 113 5.19 10.80 1.47
CA HIS A 113 6.64 10.91 1.34
C HIS A 113 7.31 9.53 1.14
N LEU A 114 6.91 8.53 1.94
CA LEU A 114 7.42 7.16 1.82
C LEU A 114 7.08 6.56 0.44
N LEU A 115 5.86 6.77 -0.05
CA LEU A 115 5.41 6.31 -1.35
C LEU A 115 6.23 6.92 -2.49
N GLU A 116 6.43 8.24 -2.47
CA GLU A 116 7.25 8.93 -3.46
C GLU A 116 8.71 8.45 -3.47
N GLN A 117 9.31 8.24 -2.30
CA GLN A 117 10.66 7.69 -2.18
C GLN A 117 10.76 6.30 -2.81
N LYS A 118 9.80 5.43 -2.51
CA LYS A 118 9.77 4.05 -2.99
C LYS A 118 9.53 3.97 -4.50
N VAL A 119 8.61 4.76 -5.03
CA VAL A 119 8.36 4.84 -6.48
C VAL A 119 9.57 5.39 -7.22
N ARG A 120 10.22 6.44 -6.70
CA ARG A 120 11.47 6.95 -7.28
C ARG A 120 12.56 5.87 -7.34
N ALA A 121 12.68 5.05 -6.31
CA ALA A 121 13.66 3.96 -6.27
C ALA A 121 13.34 2.86 -7.31
N LEU A 122 12.06 2.56 -7.54
CA LEU A 122 11.64 1.61 -8.59
C LEU A 122 11.99 2.08 -10.01
N THR A 123 11.90 3.39 -10.27
CA THR A 123 12.13 3.98 -11.61
C THR A 123 13.61 4.36 -11.81
N SER A 124 14.46 4.25 -10.78
CA SER A 124 15.87 4.61 -10.89
C SER A 124 16.64 3.54 -11.68
N PRO A 125 17.39 3.90 -12.75
CA PRO A 125 18.14 2.95 -13.57
C PRO A 125 19.28 2.21 -12.82
N ILE A 126 19.57 2.58 -11.57
CA ILE A 126 20.57 1.92 -10.73
C ILE A 126 20.11 0.54 -10.24
N ALA A 127 18.79 0.27 -10.18
CA ALA A 127 18.29 -1.06 -9.79
C ALA A 127 18.52 -2.14 -10.87
N ALA A 128 18.56 -1.76 -12.15
CA ALA A 128 18.70 -2.69 -13.28
C ALA A 128 20.16 -3.13 -13.57
N ALA A 129 21.15 -2.51 -12.92
CA ALA A 129 22.57 -2.75 -13.21
C ALA A 129 23.25 -3.73 -12.23
N ALA A 130 22.55 -4.24 -11.20
CA ALA A 130 23.17 -5.07 -10.17
C ALA A 130 23.27 -6.57 -10.53
N GLU A 131 22.69 -7.02 -11.64
CA GLU A 131 22.62 -8.45 -12.00
C GLU A 131 23.42 -8.86 -13.26
N THR A 132 24.14 -7.94 -13.90
CA THR A 132 25.03 -8.28 -15.03
C THR A 132 26.46 -7.83 -14.77
N GLY A 133 27.18 -8.59 -13.95
CA GLY A 133 28.63 -8.43 -13.88
C GLY A 133 29.31 -9.18 -12.75
N ILE A 134 29.51 -10.50 -12.91
CA ILE A 134 30.75 -11.20 -12.55
C ILE A 134 30.71 -12.63 -13.10
N SER A 135 31.53 -12.87 -14.12
CA SER A 135 32.28 -14.12 -14.31
C SER A 135 33.43 -13.80 -15.27
N ASP A 136 34.63 -13.91 -14.70
CA ASP A 136 35.94 -13.93 -15.37
C ASP A 136 36.10 -15.22 -16.18
#